data_AF-A0A7J5W2H1-F1
#
_entry.id   AF-A0A7J5W2H1-F1
#
_cell.length_a   1.000
_cell.length_b   1.000
_cell.length_c   1.000
_cell.angle_alpha   90.00
_cell.angle_beta   90.00
_cell.angle_gamma   90.00
#
_symmetry.space_group_name_H-M   'P 1'
#
loop_
_entity.id
_entity.type
_entity.pdbx_description
1 polymer ?
#
loop_
_entity_poly.entity_id
_entity_poly.type
_entity_poly.pdbx_seq_one_letter_code
_entity_poly.pdbx_strand_id
1 'polypeptide(L)'
;MLNKGFLKPVISIEKIGKKRFLTGIVIGVLVAFLASYFLNYSRESMRMLTFFADPLILSDKEFRLYDLFFAAFSTSLGFGFTIAYWAGRRNPNVKRRYLLTFAASNAWMVSIVAFILVARYGSLLPIIMYGLYGYDGQFDLLNDYWFIFIIIPAYVFFAHWNTIRLVFRTRYWVIISIGFYLLISFLLYKTTGVDRNILNQTYYSQHKQKFDLIDSEFEKARKIGIFFSDTTRDILRKENSERTMNLVLQVKQAFSKDSKVPVDTLILQKIVIHNLNKHGLFFFRRNDDWDQNWSYALPEQIYHQIQINDLESKETELLFEILTEQIAIFTTPDNAWVEKEKYTFYELQKSTYRRNIMRNTETIQSRLLQVIRKLKSEQRFEKYHYLIPEFEFDDFDGRQKHFDLEIT
;
A
#
# COMPACT_ATOMS: atom_id res chain seq x y z
N MET A 1 -33.72 58.07 16.01
CA MET A 1 -32.44 57.89 15.27
C MET A 1 -31.73 56.63 15.78
N LEU A 2 -31.55 55.62 14.92
CA LEU A 2 -30.74 54.45 15.26
C LEU A 2 -29.26 54.87 15.32
N ASN A 3 -28.65 54.86 16.51
CA ASN A 3 -27.24 55.20 16.69
C ASN A 3 -26.34 54.33 15.78
N LYS A 4 -25.33 54.94 15.16
CA LYS A 4 -24.22 54.25 14.47
C LYS A 4 -23.63 53.21 15.44
N GLY A 5 -23.95 51.93 15.24
CA GLY A 5 -23.57 50.84 16.15
C GLY A 5 -24.71 49.89 16.55
N PHE A 6 -25.96 50.16 16.15
CA PHE A 6 -27.05 49.17 16.24
C PHE A 6 -26.78 47.92 15.38
N LEU A 7 -25.90 48.06 14.37
CA LEU A 7 -25.42 47.01 13.48
C LEU A 7 -24.04 46.48 13.93
N LYS A 8 -23.80 45.17 13.75
CA LYS A 8 -22.59 44.42 14.15
C LYS A 8 -21.29 45.25 14.12
N PRO A 9 -20.48 45.25 15.20
CA PRO A 9 -19.24 46.01 15.25
C PRO A 9 -18.24 45.55 14.19
N VAL A 10 -17.50 46.49 13.58
CA VAL A 10 -16.30 46.15 12.79
C VAL A 10 -15.27 45.48 13.69
N ILE A 11 -14.69 44.36 13.23
CA ILE A 11 -13.64 43.63 13.96
C ILE A 11 -12.40 44.52 14.10
N SER A 12 -11.86 44.58 15.32
CA SER A 12 -10.60 45.26 15.61
C SER A 12 -9.94 44.60 16.82
N ILE A 13 -8.61 44.73 16.90
CA ILE A 13 -7.80 44.20 18.01
C ILE A 13 -8.30 44.74 19.35
N GLU A 14 -8.70 46.01 19.39
CA GLU A 14 -9.22 46.66 20.60
C GLU A 14 -10.54 46.04 21.09
N LYS A 15 -11.45 45.69 20.17
CA LYS A 15 -12.73 45.10 20.53
C LYS A 15 -12.61 43.66 21.04
N ILE A 16 -11.57 42.95 20.60
CA ILE A 16 -11.22 41.61 21.12
C ILE A 16 -10.43 41.75 22.43
N GLY A 17 -9.58 42.78 22.51
CA GLY A 17 -8.62 43.05 23.58
C GLY A 17 -7.21 42.60 23.17
N LYS A 18 -6.21 43.49 23.25
CA LYS A 18 -4.84 43.26 22.75
C LYS A 18 -4.21 41.95 23.24
N LYS A 19 -4.22 41.73 24.56
CA LYS A 19 -3.68 40.49 25.17
C LYS A 19 -4.40 39.25 24.65
N ARG A 20 -5.74 39.27 24.66
CA ARG A 20 -6.56 38.13 24.21
C ARG A 20 -6.39 37.84 22.72
N PHE A 21 -6.27 38.90 21.91
CA PHE A 21 -6.00 38.80 20.49
C PHE A 21 -4.69 38.03 20.26
N LEU A 22 -3.60 38.49 20.88
CA LEU A 22 -2.28 37.88 20.74
C LEU A 22 -2.25 36.44 21.31
N THR A 23 -2.79 36.21 22.50
CA THR A 23 -2.84 34.87 23.11
C THR A 23 -3.62 33.89 22.23
N GLY A 24 -4.73 34.32 21.62
CA GLY A 24 -5.49 33.47 20.70
C GLY A 24 -4.71 33.10 19.45
N ILE A 25 -3.89 34.00 18.91
CA ILE A 25 -2.99 33.70 17.78
C ILE A 25 -1.96 32.67 18.20
N VAL A 26 -1.29 32.87 19.34
CA VAL A 26 -0.28 31.94 19.86
C VAL A 26 -0.88 30.54 20.06
N ILE A 27 -2.07 30.45 20.67
CA ILE A 27 -2.80 29.18 20.84
C ILE A 27 -3.07 28.54 19.48
N GLY A 28 -3.57 29.31 18.52
CA GLY A 28 -3.89 28.76 17.19
C GLY A 28 -2.67 28.23 16.45
N VAL A 29 -1.55 28.96 16.50
CA VAL A 29 -0.28 28.53 15.88
C VAL A 29 0.25 27.27 16.56
N LEU A 30 0.23 27.22 17.89
CA LEU A 30 0.68 26.04 18.64
C LEU A 30 -0.18 24.81 18.31
N VAL A 31 -1.51 24.97 18.28
CA VAL A 31 -2.44 23.89 17.89
C VAL A 31 -2.21 23.45 16.45
N ALA A 32 -1.99 24.38 15.52
CA ALA A 32 -1.69 24.04 14.13
C ALA A 32 -0.38 23.25 14.00
N PHE A 33 0.65 23.63 14.76
CA PHE A 33 1.91 22.89 14.79
C PHE A 33 1.73 21.47 15.33
N LEU A 34 1.10 21.34 16.50
CA LEU A 34 0.86 20.03 17.13
C LEU A 34 -0.01 19.12 16.25
N ALA A 35 -1.07 19.68 15.63
CA ALA A 35 -1.94 18.93 14.72
C ALA A 35 -1.21 18.48 13.46
N SER A 36 -0.38 19.35 12.85
CA SER A 36 0.38 19.00 11.64
C SER A 36 1.39 17.90 11.93
N TYR A 37 2.13 18.05 13.02
CA TYR A 37 3.06 17.03 13.48
C TYR A 37 2.35 15.69 13.77
N PHE A 38 1.25 15.72 14.52
CA PHE A 38 0.46 14.53 14.83
C PHE A 38 -0.07 13.83 13.57
N LEU A 39 -0.61 14.57 12.60
CA LEU A 39 -1.16 13.99 11.36
C LEU A 39 -0.07 13.37 10.48
N ASN A 40 1.09 14.03 10.34
CA ASN A 40 2.22 13.49 9.59
C ASN A 40 2.76 12.20 10.21
N TYR A 41 2.98 12.18 11.52
CA TYR A 41 3.40 10.96 12.22
C TYR A 41 2.34 9.86 12.18
N SER A 42 1.07 10.22 12.37
CA SER A 42 -0.03 9.27 12.28
C SER A 42 -0.06 8.61 10.90
N ARG A 43 0.12 9.35 9.80
CA ARG A 43 0.22 8.75 8.46
C ARG A 43 1.32 7.70 8.41
N GLU A 44 2.52 7.98 8.89
CA GLU A 44 3.63 7.02 8.86
C GLU A 44 3.35 5.80 9.74
N SER A 45 2.75 5.99 10.93
CA SER A 45 2.30 4.87 11.76
C SER A 45 1.24 4.02 11.05
N MET A 46 0.32 4.64 10.33
CA MET A 46 -0.70 3.92 9.54
C MET A 46 -0.08 3.19 8.34
N ARG A 47 0.90 3.79 7.66
CA ARG A 47 1.68 3.11 6.60
C ARG A 47 2.41 1.89 7.16
N MET A 48 2.98 1.99 8.37
CA MET A 48 3.61 0.84 9.02
C MET A 48 2.61 -0.32 9.23
N LEU A 49 1.35 -0.05 9.56
CA LEU A 49 0.33 -1.10 9.68
C LEU A 49 0.04 -1.82 8.35
N THR A 50 0.31 -1.21 7.20
CA THR A 50 0.13 -1.87 5.90
C THR A 50 1.23 -2.89 5.56
N PHE A 51 2.33 -2.95 6.34
CA PHE A 51 3.40 -3.94 6.14
C PHE A 51 2.98 -5.38 6.41
N PHE A 52 1.80 -5.62 6.99
CA PHE A 52 1.24 -6.97 7.11
C PHE A 52 0.73 -7.53 5.76
N ALA A 53 0.58 -6.68 4.74
CA ALA A 53 0.19 -7.06 3.39
C ALA A 53 1.12 -6.36 2.37
N ASP A 54 0.57 -5.61 1.40
CA ASP A 54 1.37 -4.76 0.52
C ASP A 54 1.49 -3.35 1.12
N PRO A 55 2.71 -2.85 1.38
CA PRO A 55 2.87 -1.56 2.01
C PRO A 55 2.40 -0.43 1.10
N LEU A 56 1.80 0.59 1.71
CA LEU A 56 1.51 1.85 1.03
C LEU A 56 2.82 2.62 0.77
N ILE A 57 3.39 2.43 -0.41
CA ILE A 57 4.54 3.19 -0.91
C ILE A 57 4.01 4.33 -1.77
N LEU A 58 4.14 5.55 -1.24
CA LEU A 58 3.74 6.77 -1.94
C LEU A 58 4.92 7.33 -2.75
N SER A 59 4.61 7.94 -3.89
CA SER A 59 5.57 8.72 -4.67
C SER A 59 5.87 10.08 -4.02
N ASP A 60 6.98 10.71 -4.41
CA ASP A 60 7.34 12.05 -3.91
C ASP A 60 6.28 13.12 -4.18
N LYS A 61 5.50 12.97 -5.26
CA LYS A 61 4.40 13.90 -5.58
C LYS A 61 3.27 13.76 -4.57
N GLU A 62 2.88 12.52 -4.28
CA GLU A 62 1.79 12.19 -3.38
C GLU A 62 2.11 12.63 -1.96
N PHE A 63 3.32 12.32 -1.51
CA PHE A 63 3.81 12.78 -0.22
C PHE A 63 3.76 14.31 -0.07
N ARG A 64 4.18 15.05 -1.10
CA ARG A 64 4.13 16.52 -1.08
C ARG A 64 2.69 17.02 -0.97
N LEU A 65 1.75 16.38 -1.65
CA LEU A 65 0.34 16.75 -1.57
C LEU A 65 -0.22 16.49 -0.16
N TYR A 66 0.04 15.31 0.42
CA TYR A 66 -0.42 14.98 1.77
C TYR A 66 0.16 15.91 2.84
N ASP A 67 1.46 16.21 2.78
CA ASP A 67 2.07 17.14 3.73
C ASP A 67 1.49 18.55 3.60
N LEU A 68 1.27 19.02 2.37
CA LEU A 68 0.65 20.32 2.13
C LEU A 68 -0.79 20.33 2.65
N PHE A 69 -1.55 19.26 2.41
CA PHE A 69 -2.90 19.07 2.95
C PHE A 69 -2.91 19.13 4.48
N PHE A 70 -2.07 18.34 5.16
CA PHE A 70 -2.03 18.32 6.62
C PHE A 70 -1.61 19.66 7.21
N ALA A 71 -0.66 20.37 6.58
CA ALA A 71 -0.28 21.71 6.99
C ALA A 71 -1.42 22.73 6.83
N ALA A 72 -2.07 22.73 5.67
CA ALA A 72 -3.21 23.59 5.35
C ALA A 72 -4.43 23.31 6.25
N PHE A 73 -4.71 22.03 6.49
CA PHE A 73 -5.78 21.57 7.35
C PHE A 73 -5.52 21.97 8.82
N SER A 74 -4.31 21.70 9.32
CA SER A 74 -3.91 22.04 10.69
C SER A 74 -3.93 23.55 10.93
N THR A 75 -3.54 24.35 9.94
CA THR A 75 -3.65 25.81 10.01
C THR A 75 -5.11 26.26 10.11
N SER A 76 -6.02 25.60 9.40
CA SER A 76 -7.47 25.86 9.48
C SER A 76 -8.02 25.51 10.87
N LEU A 77 -7.60 24.38 11.44
CA LEU A 77 -7.97 23.98 12.80
C LEU A 77 -7.44 24.98 13.83
N GLY A 78 -6.15 25.35 13.74
CA GLY A 78 -5.55 26.35 14.61
C GLY A 78 -6.31 27.68 14.58
N PHE A 79 -6.76 28.11 13.40
CA PHE A 79 -7.59 29.29 13.25
C PHE A 79 -8.95 29.15 13.97
N GLY A 80 -9.58 27.98 13.92
CA GLY A 80 -10.77 27.66 14.71
C GLY A 80 -10.56 27.84 16.20
N PHE A 81 -9.44 27.35 16.74
CA PHE A 81 -9.07 27.51 18.15
C PHE A 81 -8.81 28.98 18.53
N THR A 82 -8.15 29.75 17.65
CA THR A 82 -8.00 31.20 17.83
C THR A 82 -9.36 31.88 18.00
N ILE A 83 -10.33 31.54 17.14
CA ILE A 83 -11.68 32.13 17.19
C ILE A 83 -12.42 31.70 18.45
N ALA A 84 -12.38 30.41 18.79
CA ALA A 84 -13.01 29.90 20.00
C ALA A 84 -12.48 30.63 21.25
N TYR A 85 -11.17 30.84 21.31
CA TYR A 85 -10.54 31.60 22.37
C TYR A 85 -10.95 33.08 22.36
N TRP A 86 -10.98 33.75 21.21
CA TRP A 86 -11.44 35.15 21.12
C TRP A 86 -12.91 35.31 21.52
N ALA A 87 -13.77 34.38 21.10
CA ALA A 87 -15.21 34.43 21.29
C ALA A 87 -15.66 33.99 22.70
N GLY A 88 -14.89 33.18 23.42
CA GLY A 88 -15.21 32.69 24.78
C GLY A 88 -15.17 33.76 25.89
N ARG A 89 -15.42 35.04 25.61
CA ARG A 89 -15.37 36.14 26.59
C ARG A 89 -16.72 36.30 27.27
N ARG A 90 -16.72 36.50 28.60
CA ARG A 90 -17.90 36.99 29.31
C ARG A 90 -18.23 38.44 28.87
N ASN A 91 -19.42 38.63 28.30
CA ASN A 91 -19.94 39.94 27.91
C ASN A 91 -21.12 40.33 28.80
N PRO A 92 -21.15 41.53 29.41
CA PRO A 92 -22.28 41.94 30.24
C PRO A 92 -23.61 41.97 29.46
N ASN A 93 -23.59 42.28 28.16
CA ASN A 93 -24.79 42.26 27.32
C ASN A 93 -25.19 40.82 26.97
N VAL A 94 -26.39 40.40 27.39
CA VAL A 94 -26.92 39.03 27.24
C VAL A 94 -27.03 38.61 25.76
N LYS A 95 -27.57 39.45 24.88
CA LYS A 95 -27.70 39.13 23.44
C LYS A 95 -26.33 38.93 22.79
N ARG A 96 -25.36 39.79 23.14
CA ARG A 96 -24.00 39.70 22.61
C ARG A 96 -23.23 38.52 23.20
N ARG A 97 -23.49 38.19 24.47
CA ARG A 97 -22.94 36.99 25.14
C ARG A 97 -23.40 35.73 24.40
N TYR A 98 -24.70 35.61 24.10
CA TYR A 98 -25.23 34.48 23.36
C TYR A 98 -24.54 34.31 22.00
N LEU A 99 -24.42 35.38 21.20
CA LEU A 99 -23.75 35.32 19.90
C LEU A 99 -22.26 34.94 19.99
N LEU A 100 -21.57 35.43 21.03
CA LEU A 100 -20.17 35.10 21.28
C LEU A 100 -20.01 33.63 21.72
N THR A 101 -20.88 33.15 22.61
CA THR A 101 -20.90 31.73 23.01
C THR A 101 -21.20 30.83 21.82
N PHE A 102 -22.21 31.18 21.02
CA PHE A 102 -22.55 30.44 19.80
C PHE A 102 -21.37 30.42 18.83
N ALA A 103 -20.68 31.55 18.63
CA ALA A 103 -19.49 31.61 17.80
C ALA A 103 -18.36 30.71 18.32
N ALA A 104 -18.13 30.68 19.65
CA ALA A 104 -17.14 29.79 20.24
C ALA A 104 -17.51 28.31 20.05
N SER A 105 -18.77 27.95 20.35
CA SER A 105 -19.27 26.58 20.19
C SER A 105 -19.23 26.11 18.74
N ASN A 106 -19.60 26.96 17.78
CA ASN A 106 -19.56 26.62 16.37
C ASN A 106 -18.12 26.46 15.87
N ALA A 107 -17.18 27.29 16.33
CA ALA A 107 -15.77 27.12 16.01
C ALA A 107 -15.23 25.77 16.52
N TRP A 108 -15.54 25.41 17.76
CA TRP A 108 -15.21 24.08 18.30
C TRP A 108 -15.83 22.95 17.48
N MET A 109 -17.13 23.02 17.20
CA MET A 109 -17.85 22.00 16.46
C MET A 109 -17.25 21.79 15.07
N VAL A 110 -17.02 22.86 14.30
CA VAL A 110 -16.41 22.78 12.97
C VAL A 110 -15.03 22.15 13.03
N SER A 111 -14.18 22.57 13.97
CA SER A 111 -12.82 22.00 14.11
C SER A 111 -12.85 20.53 14.49
N ILE A 112 -13.69 20.13 15.44
CA ILE A 112 -13.79 18.74 15.91
C ILE A 112 -14.37 17.84 14.81
N VAL A 113 -15.47 18.24 14.17
CA VAL A 113 -16.10 17.46 13.10
C VAL A 113 -15.14 17.30 11.92
N ALA A 114 -14.46 18.37 11.52
CA ALA A 114 -13.47 18.30 10.46
C ALA A 114 -12.32 17.36 10.82
N PHE A 115 -11.80 17.44 12.06
CA PHE A 115 -10.74 16.55 12.52
C PHE A 115 -11.19 15.09 12.54
N ILE A 116 -12.40 14.79 13.03
CA ILE A 116 -12.96 13.43 13.02
C ILE A 116 -13.10 12.92 11.59
N LEU A 117 -13.58 13.76 10.66
CA LEU A 117 -13.71 13.39 9.25
C LEU A 117 -12.35 13.00 8.68
N VAL A 118 -11.34 13.87 8.80
CA VAL A 118 -9.99 13.59 8.29
C VAL A 118 -9.36 12.38 8.99
N ALA A 119 -9.54 12.24 10.31
CA ALA A 119 -9.04 11.09 11.05
C ALA A 119 -9.70 9.78 10.59
N ARG A 120 -11.02 9.77 10.36
CA ARG A 120 -11.75 8.58 9.91
C ARG A 120 -11.36 8.18 8.48
N TYR A 121 -11.33 9.13 7.55
CA TYR A 121 -10.90 8.86 6.17
C TYR A 121 -9.41 8.53 6.08
N GLY A 122 -8.56 9.12 6.93
CA GLY A 122 -7.13 8.86 6.97
C GLY A 122 -6.74 7.57 7.69
N SER A 123 -7.58 7.05 8.59
CA SER A 123 -7.27 5.83 9.35
C SER A 123 -8.02 4.59 8.85
N LEU A 124 -9.34 4.65 8.74
CA LEU A 124 -10.14 3.45 8.46
C LEU A 124 -10.05 3.04 7.01
N LEU A 125 -10.09 4.00 6.09
CA LEU A 125 -10.13 3.69 4.67
C LEU A 125 -8.79 3.08 4.21
N PRO A 126 -7.60 3.59 4.61
CA PRO A 126 -6.35 2.90 4.29
C PRO A 126 -6.18 1.55 4.99
N ILE A 127 -6.62 1.36 6.24
CA ILE A 127 -6.57 0.04 6.91
C ILE A 127 -7.46 -0.96 6.17
N ILE A 128 -8.69 -0.56 5.86
CA ILE A 128 -9.64 -1.44 5.17
C ILE A 128 -9.11 -1.71 3.76
N MET A 129 -8.71 -0.70 3.00
CA MET A 129 -8.32 -0.91 1.61
C MET A 129 -6.97 -1.62 1.49
N TYR A 130 -5.90 -1.15 2.12
CA TYR A 130 -4.58 -1.81 2.02
C TYR A 130 -4.48 -3.09 2.85
N GLY A 131 -5.37 -3.30 3.82
CA GLY A 131 -5.49 -4.56 4.54
C GLY A 131 -6.37 -5.60 3.83
N LEU A 132 -7.16 -5.20 2.82
CA LEU A 132 -7.95 -6.13 2.02
C LEU A 132 -7.09 -6.80 0.96
N TYR A 133 -7.20 -8.12 0.90
CA TYR A 133 -6.58 -8.92 -0.14
C TYR A 133 -7.16 -8.53 -1.52
N GLY A 134 -6.29 -8.26 -2.49
CA GLY A 134 -6.69 -7.85 -3.84
C GLY A 134 -6.94 -6.35 -4.00
N TYR A 135 -6.65 -5.49 -3.03
CA TYR A 135 -6.68 -4.06 -3.28
C TYR A 135 -5.49 -3.62 -4.13
N ASP A 136 -5.77 -2.83 -5.17
CA ASP A 136 -4.75 -2.40 -6.12
C ASP A 136 -4.90 -0.95 -6.60
N GLY A 137 -5.20 -0.05 -5.66
CA GLY A 137 -5.31 1.38 -5.96
C GLY A 137 -6.62 1.76 -6.65
N GLN A 138 -7.66 0.93 -6.53
CA GLN A 138 -9.00 1.20 -7.09
C GLN A 138 -9.64 2.47 -6.51
N PHE A 139 -9.15 2.98 -5.38
CA PHE A 139 -9.54 4.27 -4.82
C PHE A 139 -8.34 5.20 -4.76
N ASP A 140 -8.09 5.85 -5.89
CA ASP A 140 -7.00 6.79 -6.05
C ASP A 140 -7.45 8.21 -5.70
N LEU A 141 -7.30 8.57 -4.42
CA LEU A 141 -7.58 9.93 -3.95
C LEU A 141 -6.73 11.00 -4.65
N LEU A 142 -5.60 10.61 -5.25
CA LEU A 142 -4.58 11.52 -5.77
C LEU A 142 -4.78 11.82 -7.25
N ASN A 143 -5.23 10.84 -8.03
CA ASN A 143 -5.54 11.06 -9.44
C ASN A 143 -7.00 11.46 -9.64
N ASP A 144 -7.94 10.78 -8.97
CA ASP A 144 -9.36 10.96 -9.24
C ASP A 144 -9.99 12.05 -8.35
N TYR A 145 -9.48 12.24 -7.13
CA TYR A 145 -10.12 13.08 -6.11
C TYR A 145 -9.19 14.12 -5.45
N TRP A 146 -8.11 14.53 -6.13
CA TRP A 146 -7.11 15.42 -5.53
C TRP A 146 -7.68 16.76 -5.04
N PHE A 147 -8.74 17.25 -5.68
CA PHE A 147 -9.41 18.49 -5.32
C PHE A 147 -9.96 18.47 -3.88
N ILE A 148 -10.27 17.29 -3.33
CA ILE A 148 -10.72 17.13 -1.94
C ILE A 148 -9.66 17.64 -0.96
N PHE A 149 -8.37 17.42 -1.24
CA PHE A 149 -7.26 17.90 -0.41
C PHE A 149 -7.15 19.44 -0.39
N ILE A 150 -7.73 20.13 -1.37
CA ILE A 150 -7.76 21.60 -1.39
C ILE A 150 -9.06 22.12 -0.78
N ILE A 151 -10.19 21.51 -1.12
CA ILE A 151 -11.51 21.97 -0.70
C ILE A 151 -11.71 21.81 0.80
N ILE A 152 -11.28 20.70 1.42
CA ILE A 152 -11.52 20.46 2.86
C ILE A 152 -10.86 21.56 3.72
N PRO A 153 -9.55 21.84 3.62
CA PRO A 153 -8.92 22.90 4.42
C PRO A 153 -9.54 24.27 4.14
N ALA A 154 -9.78 24.60 2.86
CA ALA A 154 -10.40 25.86 2.48
C ALA A 154 -11.80 26.02 3.08
N TYR A 155 -12.64 24.98 3.00
CA TYR A 155 -13.97 24.98 3.58
C TYR A 155 -13.93 25.20 5.09
N VAL A 156 -13.08 24.48 5.82
CA VAL A 156 -12.94 24.62 7.29
C VAL A 156 -12.52 26.05 7.65
N PHE A 157 -11.54 26.60 6.94
CA PHE A 157 -11.12 27.99 7.12
C PHE A 157 -12.26 29.00 6.88
N PHE A 158 -13.03 28.84 5.81
CA PHE A 158 -14.16 29.74 5.53
C PHE A 158 -15.35 29.54 6.48
N ALA A 159 -15.60 28.32 6.96
CA ALA A 159 -16.61 28.03 7.98
C ALA A 159 -16.31 28.76 9.30
N HIS A 160 -15.03 28.82 9.67
CA HIS A 160 -14.56 29.65 10.77
C HIS A 160 -14.79 31.16 10.54
N TRP A 161 -14.57 31.65 9.32
CA TRP A 161 -14.91 33.04 8.97
C TRP A 161 -16.40 33.35 9.01
N ASN A 162 -17.26 32.42 8.59
CA ASN A 162 -18.72 32.57 8.70
C ASN A 162 -19.12 32.75 10.17
N THR A 163 -18.45 32.04 11.08
CA THR A 163 -18.65 32.17 12.52
C THR A 163 -18.28 33.58 13.03
N ILE A 164 -17.15 34.15 12.57
CA ILE A 164 -16.77 35.53 12.90
C ILE A 164 -17.80 36.54 12.36
N ARG A 165 -18.31 36.34 11.14
CA ARG A 165 -19.31 37.22 10.50
C ARG A 165 -20.63 37.31 11.27
N LEU A 166 -20.94 36.31 12.11
CA LEU A 166 -22.12 36.37 13.00
C LEU A 166 -21.98 37.45 14.07
N VAL A 167 -20.76 37.71 14.55
CA VAL A 167 -20.49 38.64 15.65
C VAL A 167 -19.95 40.00 15.15
N PHE A 168 -19.13 39.98 14.10
CA PHE A 168 -18.40 41.16 13.63
C PHE A 168 -18.56 41.39 12.13
N ARG A 169 -18.38 42.65 11.69
CA ARG A 169 -18.13 42.99 10.28
C ARG A 169 -16.64 42.81 9.98
N THR A 170 -16.32 41.99 8.98
CA THR A 170 -14.96 41.46 8.75
C THR A 170 -14.09 42.34 7.86
N ARG A 171 -14.65 43.06 6.89
CA ARG A 171 -13.91 43.91 5.93
C ARG A 171 -12.66 43.19 5.37
N TYR A 172 -11.50 43.85 5.37
CA TYR A 172 -10.23 43.37 4.84
C TYR A 172 -9.55 42.27 5.67
N TRP A 173 -10.03 41.99 6.90
CA TRP A 173 -9.41 41.00 7.78
C TRP A 173 -9.45 39.58 7.22
N VAL A 174 -10.43 39.27 6.38
CA VAL A 174 -10.50 37.98 5.66
C VAL A 174 -9.27 37.83 4.76
N ILE A 175 -8.97 38.86 3.96
CA ILE A 175 -7.83 38.84 3.02
C ILE A 175 -6.51 38.75 3.80
N ILE A 176 -6.36 39.54 4.86
CA ILE A 176 -5.17 39.47 5.73
C ILE A 176 -4.98 38.05 6.29
N SER A 177 -6.05 37.42 6.78
CA SER A 177 -5.96 36.07 7.33
C SER A 177 -5.66 35.00 6.28
N ILE A 178 -6.06 35.20 5.02
CA ILE A 178 -5.67 34.30 3.93
C ILE A 178 -4.15 34.36 3.73
N GLY A 179 -3.56 35.58 3.76
CA GLY A 179 -2.10 35.74 3.70
C GLY A 179 -1.38 35.00 4.85
N PHE A 180 -1.86 35.18 6.09
CA PHE A 180 -1.30 34.44 7.25
C PHE A 180 -1.53 32.94 7.16
N TYR A 181 -2.70 32.51 6.67
CA TYR A 181 -3.02 31.11 6.47
C TYR A 181 -2.04 30.44 5.52
N LEU A 182 -1.77 31.05 4.37
CA LEU A 182 -0.81 30.53 3.39
C LEU A 182 0.61 30.50 3.98
N LEU A 183 1.02 31.57 4.67
CA LEU A 183 2.35 31.64 5.30
C LEU A 183 2.53 30.54 6.36
N ILE A 184 1.58 30.38 7.28
CA ILE A 184 1.67 29.37 8.34
C ILE A 184 1.63 27.97 7.74
N SER A 185 0.75 27.72 6.77
CA SER A 185 0.66 26.42 6.09
C SER A 185 1.99 26.08 5.39
N PHE A 186 2.63 27.04 4.73
CA PHE A 186 3.93 26.83 4.11
C PHE A 186 5.04 26.54 5.13
N LEU A 187 5.06 27.28 6.26
CA LEU A 187 6.02 27.02 7.35
C LEU A 187 5.84 25.63 7.95
N LEU A 188 4.59 25.22 8.23
CA LEU A 188 4.29 23.88 8.75
C LEU A 188 4.68 22.78 7.76
N TYR A 189 4.38 22.97 6.46
CA TYR A 189 4.81 22.05 5.39
C TYR A 189 6.33 21.84 5.39
N LYS A 190 7.13 22.88 5.64
CA LYS A 190 8.59 22.78 5.68
C LYS A 190 9.15 22.21 6.98
N THR A 191 8.44 22.33 8.09
CA THR A 191 8.99 22.05 9.43
C THR A 191 8.47 20.77 10.07
N THR A 192 7.31 20.27 9.63
CA THR A 192 6.64 19.11 10.27
C THR A 192 6.71 17.83 9.46
N GLY A 193 7.55 17.80 8.41
CA GLY A 193 7.79 16.60 7.61
C GLY A 193 8.48 15.49 8.41
N VAL A 194 8.16 14.24 8.09
CA VAL A 194 8.76 13.04 8.70
C VAL A 194 9.71 12.38 7.70
N ASP A 195 10.78 11.73 8.18
CA ASP A 195 11.64 10.93 7.33
C ASP A 195 10.90 9.68 6.85
N ARG A 196 10.53 9.69 5.57
CA ARG A 196 9.75 8.63 4.93
C ARG A 196 10.62 7.50 4.40
N ASN A 197 11.92 7.74 4.25
CA ASN A 197 12.82 6.78 3.62
C ASN A 197 13.05 5.56 4.51
N ILE A 198 12.93 5.72 5.83
CA ILE A 198 13.11 4.63 6.80
C ILE A 198 12.19 3.46 6.46
N LEU A 199 10.88 3.69 6.27
CA LEU A 199 9.93 2.63 5.95
C LEU A 199 10.20 2.03 4.56
N ASN A 200 10.41 2.86 3.54
CA ASN A 200 10.65 2.39 2.18
C ASN A 200 11.93 1.54 2.09
N GLN A 201 13.01 1.98 2.74
CA GLN A 201 14.28 1.26 2.79
C GLN A 201 14.18 -0.04 3.61
N THR A 202 13.40 -0.03 4.70
CA THR A 202 13.15 -1.25 5.50
C THR A 202 12.39 -2.28 4.69
N TYR A 203 11.37 -1.87 3.94
CA TYR A 203 10.64 -2.78 3.06
C TYR A 203 11.53 -3.34 1.95
N TYR A 204 12.31 -2.46 1.29
CA TYR A 204 13.25 -2.85 0.24
C TYR A 204 14.30 -3.83 0.76
N SER A 205 14.88 -3.58 1.95
CA SER A 205 15.91 -4.46 2.52
C SER A 205 15.34 -5.83 2.88
N GLN A 206 14.11 -5.90 3.38
CA GLN A 206 13.42 -7.17 3.68
C GLN A 206 13.14 -8.00 2.42
N HIS A 207 12.81 -7.36 1.29
CA HIS A 207 12.43 -8.03 0.04
C HIS A 207 13.54 -8.02 -1.01
N LYS A 208 14.77 -7.65 -0.61
CA LYS A 208 15.89 -7.43 -1.51
C LYS A 208 16.12 -8.60 -2.46
N GLN A 209 16.11 -9.84 -1.98
CA GLN A 209 16.33 -11.03 -2.82
C GLN A 209 15.29 -11.15 -3.95
N LYS A 210 14.01 -10.93 -3.64
CA LYS A 210 12.93 -10.94 -4.64
C LYS A 210 13.11 -9.84 -5.68
N PHE A 211 13.46 -8.63 -5.22
CA PHE A 211 13.60 -7.46 -6.09
C PHE A 211 14.83 -7.57 -6.98
N ASP A 212 15.96 -7.98 -6.42
CA ASP A 212 17.20 -8.21 -7.15
C ASP A 212 16.99 -9.31 -8.22
N LEU A 213 16.20 -10.36 -7.93
CA LEU A 213 15.86 -11.36 -8.94
C LEU A 213 15.04 -10.74 -10.08
N ILE A 214 13.95 -10.02 -9.79
CA ILE A 214 13.11 -9.38 -10.82
C ILE A 214 13.99 -8.52 -11.75
N ASP A 215 14.83 -7.67 -11.16
CA ASP A 215 15.68 -6.76 -11.91
C ASP A 215 16.72 -7.54 -12.74
N SER A 216 17.30 -8.61 -12.18
CA SER A 216 18.25 -9.46 -12.91
C SER A 216 17.62 -10.19 -14.10
N GLU A 217 16.42 -10.75 -13.94
CA GLU A 217 15.71 -11.48 -15.00
C GLU A 217 15.20 -10.52 -16.07
N PHE A 218 14.79 -9.30 -15.71
CA PHE A 218 14.41 -8.27 -16.67
C PHE A 218 15.62 -7.79 -17.49
N GLU A 219 16.80 -7.64 -16.89
CA GLU A 219 18.03 -7.31 -17.64
C GLU A 219 18.47 -8.47 -18.55
N LYS A 220 18.32 -9.73 -18.12
CA LYS A 220 18.55 -10.90 -19.00
C LYS A 220 17.57 -10.92 -20.17
N ALA A 221 16.29 -10.66 -19.92
CA ALA A 221 15.25 -10.58 -20.95
C ALA A 221 15.55 -9.47 -21.98
N ARG A 222 16.01 -8.31 -21.52
CA ARG A 222 16.37 -7.20 -22.39
C ARG A 222 17.48 -7.57 -23.38
N LYS A 223 18.48 -8.36 -22.93
CA LYS A 223 19.58 -8.82 -23.80
C LYS A 223 19.12 -9.73 -24.93
N ILE A 224 17.98 -10.41 -24.76
CA ILE A 224 17.37 -11.27 -25.79
C ILE A 224 16.21 -10.57 -26.52
N GLY A 225 16.07 -9.24 -26.38
CA GLY A 225 15.08 -8.45 -27.10
C GLY A 225 13.68 -8.40 -26.48
N ILE A 226 13.50 -8.90 -25.26
CA ILE A 226 12.22 -8.88 -24.53
C ILE A 226 12.22 -7.70 -23.56
N PHE A 227 11.20 -6.85 -23.65
CA PHE A 227 11.09 -5.63 -22.84
C PHE A 227 9.84 -5.69 -21.97
N PHE A 228 10.04 -5.77 -20.66
CA PHE A 228 8.95 -5.63 -19.68
C PHE A 228 8.75 -4.17 -19.30
N SER A 229 7.49 -3.79 -19.06
CA SER A 229 7.15 -2.45 -18.60
C SER A 229 7.53 -2.24 -17.12
N ASP A 230 7.76 -0.98 -16.72
CA ASP A 230 7.93 -0.64 -15.30
C ASP A 230 6.69 -1.02 -14.47
N THR A 231 5.50 -0.96 -15.07
CA THR A 231 4.27 -1.42 -14.43
C THR A 231 4.30 -2.92 -14.12
N THR A 232 4.85 -3.75 -15.01
CA THR A 232 5.04 -5.19 -14.76
C THR A 232 6.01 -5.41 -13.59
N ARG A 233 7.10 -4.63 -13.52
CA ARG A 233 8.03 -4.66 -12.38
C ARG A 233 7.31 -4.35 -11.07
N ASP A 234 6.50 -3.29 -11.04
CA ASP A 234 5.76 -2.88 -9.85
C ASP A 234 4.72 -3.92 -9.42
N ILE A 235 4.05 -4.58 -10.38
CA ILE A 235 3.11 -5.68 -10.10
C ILE A 235 3.82 -6.87 -9.44
N LEU A 236 4.99 -7.26 -9.95
CA LEU A 236 5.76 -8.40 -9.42
C LEU A 236 6.36 -8.13 -8.04
N ARG A 237 6.55 -6.85 -7.68
CA ARG A 237 7.02 -6.45 -6.35
C ARG A 237 5.94 -6.50 -5.28
N LYS A 238 4.65 -6.51 -5.66
CA LYS A 238 3.51 -6.68 -4.75
C LYS A 238 3.16 -8.16 -4.59
N GLU A 239 2.72 -8.56 -3.40
CA GLU A 239 2.36 -9.94 -3.09
C GLU A 239 0.85 -10.19 -3.18
N ASN A 240 0.04 -9.21 -2.76
CA ASN A 240 -1.39 -9.39 -2.49
C ASN A 240 -2.28 -8.46 -3.33
N SER A 241 -1.73 -7.82 -4.37
CA SER A 241 -2.50 -6.93 -5.25
C SER A 241 -3.31 -7.69 -6.29
N GLU A 242 -4.44 -7.13 -6.72
CA GLU A 242 -5.29 -7.74 -7.76
C GLU A 242 -4.51 -8.00 -9.05
N ARG A 243 -3.72 -7.02 -9.52
CA ARG A 243 -2.91 -7.19 -10.73
C ARG A 243 -1.88 -8.30 -10.57
N THR A 244 -1.29 -8.49 -9.38
CA THR A 244 -0.38 -9.61 -9.12
C THR A 244 -1.12 -10.94 -9.27
N MET A 245 -2.30 -11.08 -8.66
CA MET A 245 -3.09 -12.31 -8.74
C MET A 245 -3.54 -12.61 -10.17
N ASN A 246 -3.99 -11.58 -10.88
CA ASN A 246 -4.42 -11.68 -12.26
C ASN A 246 -3.24 -12.06 -13.16
N LEU A 247 -2.05 -11.49 -12.93
CA LEU A 247 -0.83 -11.87 -13.63
C LEU A 247 -0.50 -13.35 -13.40
N VAL A 248 -0.47 -13.80 -12.14
CA VAL A 248 -0.20 -15.21 -11.81
C VAL A 248 -1.21 -16.15 -12.49
N LEU A 249 -2.50 -15.79 -12.47
CA LEU A 249 -3.54 -16.58 -13.12
C LEU A 249 -3.37 -16.63 -14.65
N GLN A 250 -3.07 -15.50 -15.28
CA GLN A 250 -2.84 -15.42 -16.73
C GLN A 250 -1.63 -16.26 -17.14
N VAL A 251 -0.53 -16.18 -16.38
CA VAL A 251 0.67 -16.98 -16.63
C VAL A 251 0.34 -18.47 -16.47
N LYS A 252 -0.33 -18.90 -15.39
CA LYS A 252 -0.78 -20.30 -15.23
C LYS A 252 -1.66 -20.78 -16.38
N GLN A 253 -2.62 -19.96 -16.82
CA GLN A 253 -3.52 -20.29 -17.93
C GLN A 253 -2.78 -20.42 -19.27
N ALA A 254 -1.68 -19.71 -19.48
CA ALA A 254 -0.89 -19.82 -20.71
C ALA A 254 -0.31 -21.23 -20.90
N PHE A 255 0.07 -21.92 -19.81
CA PHE A 255 0.58 -23.29 -19.84
C PHE A 255 -0.51 -24.35 -20.06
N SER A 256 -1.78 -23.97 -19.88
CA SER A 256 -2.92 -24.90 -20.08
C SER A 256 -3.36 -24.97 -21.54
N LYS A 257 -2.74 -24.20 -22.44
CA LYS A 257 -3.02 -24.20 -23.88
C LYS A 257 -2.05 -25.14 -24.60
N ASP A 258 -2.51 -25.76 -25.68
CA ASP A 258 -1.68 -26.65 -26.53
C ASP A 258 -0.63 -25.90 -27.38
N SER A 259 -0.62 -24.57 -27.33
CA SER A 259 0.35 -23.73 -28.03
C SER A 259 1.66 -23.60 -27.25
N LYS A 260 2.78 -23.38 -27.97
CA LYS A 260 4.06 -22.98 -27.35
C LYS A 260 3.89 -21.74 -26.49
N VAL A 261 4.33 -21.81 -25.24
CA VAL A 261 4.31 -20.68 -24.32
C VAL A 261 5.41 -19.68 -24.71
N PRO A 262 5.08 -18.38 -24.89
CA PRO A 262 6.07 -17.36 -25.23
C PRO A 262 7.14 -17.17 -24.15
N VAL A 263 8.37 -16.81 -24.56
CA VAL A 263 9.54 -16.64 -23.68
C VAL A 263 9.28 -15.64 -22.55
N ASP A 264 8.59 -14.54 -22.82
CA ASP A 264 8.25 -13.54 -21.80
C ASP A 264 7.41 -14.14 -20.66
N THR A 265 6.48 -15.03 -21.00
CA THR A 265 5.60 -15.75 -20.09
C THR A 265 6.37 -16.81 -19.29
N LEU A 266 7.35 -17.47 -19.91
CA LEU A 266 8.26 -18.38 -19.19
C LEU A 266 9.10 -17.63 -18.14
N ILE A 267 9.65 -16.47 -18.49
CA ILE A 267 10.39 -15.62 -17.57
C ILE A 267 9.50 -15.17 -16.41
N LEU A 268 8.27 -14.72 -16.71
CA LEU A 268 7.29 -14.36 -15.69
C LEU A 268 6.95 -15.55 -14.77
N GLN A 269 6.75 -16.75 -15.33
CA GLN A 269 6.46 -17.98 -14.57
C GLN A 269 7.57 -18.28 -13.57
N LYS A 270 8.84 -18.18 -14.01
CA LYS A 270 10.00 -18.35 -13.13
C LYS A 270 10.01 -17.33 -11.98
N ILE A 271 9.80 -16.05 -12.30
CA ILE A 271 9.79 -14.98 -11.29
C ILE A 271 8.65 -15.17 -10.27
N VAL A 272 7.43 -15.48 -10.72
CA VAL A 272 6.28 -15.63 -9.80
C VAL A 272 6.44 -16.83 -8.86
N ILE A 273 7.05 -17.94 -9.33
CA ILE A 273 7.39 -19.07 -8.47
C ILE A 273 8.42 -18.66 -7.44
N HIS A 274 9.52 -18.05 -7.87
CA HIS A 274 10.60 -17.65 -6.97
C HIS A 274 10.12 -16.68 -5.90
N ASN A 275 9.33 -15.68 -6.29
CA ASN A 275 8.79 -14.66 -5.39
C ASN A 275 7.61 -15.13 -4.54
N LEU A 276 7.13 -16.36 -4.77
CA LEU A 276 6.03 -16.98 -4.05
C LEU A 276 4.68 -16.26 -4.29
N ASN A 277 4.52 -15.60 -5.44
CA ASN A 277 3.29 -14.88 -5.79
C ASN A 277 2.13 -15.86 -6.00
N LYS A 278 0.95 -15.54 -5.47
CA LYS A 278 -0.21 -16.44 -5.50
C LYS A 278 -1.34 -15.87 -6.34
N HIS A 279 -2.13 -16.75 -6.93
CA HIS A 279 -3.46 -16.36 -7.41
C HIS A 279 -4.46 -16.36 -6.25
N GLY A 280 -5.43 -15.45 -6.28
CA GLY A 280 -6.38 -15.28 -5.18
C GLY A 280 -7.40 -16.40 -4.96
N LEU A 281 -7.42 -17.44 -5.80
CA LEU A 281 -8.40 -18.53 -5.71
C LEU A 281 -8.45 -19.18 -4.32
N PHE A 282 -7.31 -19.26 -3.62
CA PHE A 282 -7.20 -19.77 -2.26
C PHE A 282 -8.11 -19.06 -1.23
N PHE A 283 -8.41 -17.77 -1.45
CA PHE A 283 -9.15 -16.94 -0.49
C PHE A 283 -10.65 -16.85 -0.78
N PHE A 284 -11.05 -16.99 -2.05
CA PHE A 284 -12.44 -16.76 -2.48
C PHE A 284 -13.23 -18.05 -2.76
N ARG A 285 -12.54 -19.17 -2.98
CA ARG A 285 -13.17 -20.47 -3.22
C ARG A 285 -12.29 -21.57 -2.63
N ARG A 286 -12.74 -22.17 -1.52
CA ARG A 286 -12.26 -23.51 -1.14
C ARG A 286 -12.83 -24.45 -2.20
N ASN A 287 -12.09 -24.66 -3.29
CA ASN A 287 -12.45 -25.70 -4.24
C ASN A 287 -12.17 -27.05 -3.59
N ASP A 288 -13.06 -28.00 -3.83
CA ASP A 288 -12.89 -29.39 -3.37
C ASP A 288 -11.67 -30.06 -4.05
N ASP A 289 -11.27 -29.56 -5.22
CA ASP A 289 -10.03 -29.91 -5.90
C ASP A 289 -8.85 -29.08 -5.36
N TRP A 290 -8.14 -29.65 -4.38
CA TRP A 290 -7.07 -28.99 -3.64
C TRP A 290 -5.89 -28.62 -4.54
N ASP A 291 -5.68 -29.32 -5.66
CA ASP A 291 -4.58 -29.02 -6.58
C ASP A 291 -4.87 -27.77 -7.44
N GLN A 292 -6.12 -27.32 -7.53
CA GLN A 292 -6.43 -26.02 -8.15
C GLN A 292 -5.90 -24.83 -7.32
N ASN A 293 -5.58 -25.06 -6.04
CA ASN A 293 -4.93 -24.05 -5.19
C ASN A 293 -3.46 -23.82 -5.55
N TRP A 294 -2.84 -24.71 -6.33
CA TRP A 294 -1.49 -24.53 -6.84
C TRP A 294 -1.43 -23.32 -7.77
N SER A 295 -0.67 -22.29 -7.39
CA SER A 295 -0.71 -21.00 -8.10
C SER A 295 0.00 -20.97 -9.46
N TYR A 296 0.73 -22.04 -9.79
CA TYR A 296 1.66 -22.07 -10.89
C TYR A 296 1.23 -23.08 -11.97
N ALA A 297 1.95 -23.12 -13.09
CA ALA A 297 1.81 -24.19 -14.07
C ALA A 297 1.99 -25.56 -13.40
N LEU A 298 1.19 -26.54 -13.80
CA LEU A 298 1.30 -27.89 -13.27
C LEU A 298 2.56 -28.59 -13.83
N PRO A 299 3.17 -29.52 -13.09
CA PRO A 299 4.41 -30.16 -13.53
C PRO A 299 4.31 -30.79 -14.92
N GLU A 300 3.22 -31.49 -15.22
CA GLU A 300 3.04 -32.14 -16.52
C GLU A 300 2.77 -31.15 -17.67
N GLN A 301 2.21 -29.96 -17.38
CA GLN A 301 2.10 -28.90 -18.37
C GLN A 301 3.48 -28.35 -18.75
N ILE A 302 4.37 -28.21 -17.77
CA ILE A 302 5.77 -27.81 -18.02
C ILE A 302 6.48 -28.90 -18.83
N TYR A 303 6.29 -30.18 -18.46
CA TYR A 303 6.81 -31.30 -19.24
C TYR A 303 6.34 -31.28 -20.70
N HIS A 304 5.04 -31.09 -20.95
CA HIS A 304 4.51 -30.97 -22.30
C HIS A 304 5.16 -29.81 -23.07
N GLN A 305 5.35 -28.66 -22.43
CA GLN A 305 6.06 -27.54 -23.05
C GLN A 305 7.53 -27.88 -23.37
N ILE A 306 8.21 -28.67 -22.55
CA ILE A 306 9.58 -29.16 -22.85
C ILE A 306 9.56 -30.07 -24.09
N GLN A 307 8.52 -30.89 -24.25
CA GLN A 307 8.40 -31.82 -25.39
C GLN A 307 8.24 -31.12 -26.73
N ILE A 308 7.47 -30.02 -26.78
CA ILE A 308 7.14 -29.33 -28.03
C ILE A 308 8.17 -28.27 -28.43
N ASN A 309 9.05 -27.85 -27.52
CA ASN A 309 10.10 -26.87 -27.82
C ASN A 309 11.38 -27.55 -28.32
N ASP A 310 12.18 -26.78 -29.08
CA ASP A 310 13.44 -27.31 -29.59
C ASP A 310 14.40 -27.53 -28.43
N LEU A 311 15.13 -28.65 -28.44
CA LEU A 311 15.99 -29.05 -27.33
C LEU A 311 17.01 -27.95 -26.96
N GLU A 312 17.59 -27.31 -27.96
CA GLU A 312 18.63 -26.27 -27.79
C GLU A 312 18.06 -24.85 -27.64
N SER A 313 16.73 -24.70 -27.57
CA SER A 313 16.09 -23.39 -27.43
C SER A 313 16.24 -22.80 -26.02
N LYS A 314 16.14 -21.47 -25.92
CA LYS A 314 16.18 -20.79 -24.63
C LYS A 314 14.93 -21.11 -23.80
N GLU A 315 13.82 -21.38 -24.47
CA GLU A 315 12.55 -21.83 -23.92
C GLU A 315 12.73 -23.12 -23.13
N THR A 316 13.38 -24.13 -23.70
CA THR A 316 13.66 -25.41 -23.03
C THR A 316 14.50 -25.20 -21.77
N GLU A 317 15.56 -24.41 -21.84
CA GLU A 317 16.39 -24.08 -20.67
C GLU A 317 15.55 -23.39 -19.57
N LEU A 318 14.72 -22.39 -19.92
CA LEU A 318 13.83 -21.71 -18.98
C LEU A 318 12.80 -22.66 -18.35
N LEU A 319 12.28 -23.63 -19.11
CA LEU A 319 11.34 -24.63 -18.59
C LEU A 319 11.99 -25.55 -17.55
N PHE A 320 13.26 -25.93 -17.73
CA PHE A 320 14.01 -26.63 -16.69
C PHE A 320 14.25 -25.74 -15.47
N GLU A 321 14.63 -24.47 -15.65
CA GLU A 321 14.79 -23.51 -14.54
C GLU A 321 13.47 -23.31 -13.76
N ILE A 322 12.32 -23.28 -14.44
CA ILE A 322 10.99 -23.23 -13.82
C ILE A 322 10.75 -24.46 -12.93
N LEU A 323 11.08 -25.67 -13.40
CA LEU A 323 10.99 -26.88 -12.58
C LEU A 323 11.91 -26.80 -11.36
N THR A 324 13.14 -26.30 -11.54
CA THR A 324 14.09 -26.08 -10.43
C THR A 324 13.48 -25.19 -9.35
N GLU A 325 12.83 -24.08 -9.73
CA GLU A 325 12.16 -23.18 -8.79
C GLU A 325 10.98 -23.85 -8.07
N GLN A 326 10.20 -24.69 -8.77
CA GLN A 326 9.13 -25.48 -8.14
C GLN A 326 9.69 -26.48 -7.12
N ILE A 327 10.76 -27.20 -7.46
CA ILE A 327 11.42 -28.15 -6.55
C ILE A 327 11.96 -27.41 -5.31
N ALA A 328 12.58 -26.25 -5.52
CA ALA A 328 13.18 -25.46 -4.46
C ALA A 328 12.18 -25.07 -3.36
N ILE A 329 10.88 -24.94 -3.67
CA ILE A 329 9.83 -24.72 -2.66
C ILE A 329 9.75 -25.91 -1.70
N PHE A 330 9.73 -27.13 -2.23
CA PHE A 330 9.53 -28.35 -1.44
C PHE A 330 10.79 -28.82 -0.71
N THR A 331 11.98 -28.48 -1.21
CA THR A 331 13.26 -28.79 -0.55
C THR A 331 13.68 -27.75 0.50
N THR A 332 12.88 -26.71 0.71
CA THR A 332 13.17 -25.69 1.75
C THR A 332 13.06 -26.29 3.15
N PRO A 333 14.03 -26.09 4.06
CA PRO A 333 13.99 -26.63 5.42
C PRO A 333 12.76 -26.17 6.23
N ASP A 334 12.17 -27.10 6.98
CA ASP A 334 10.96 -26.83 7.79
C ASP A 334 11.27 -26.03 9.08
N ASN A 335 12.53 -26.12 9.54
CA ASN A 335 12.96 -25.71 10.88
C ASN A 335 13.31 -24.22 10.97
N ALA A 336 13.08 -23.43 9.92
CA ALA A 336 13.53 -22.03 9.86
C ALA A 336 12.98 -21.16 11.00
N TRP A 337 11.88 -21.59 11.65
CA TRP A 337 11.28 -20.90 12.79
C TRP A 337 12.03 -21.07 14.12
N VAL A 338 12.72 -22.20 14.31
CA VAL A 338 13.44 -22.50 15.56
C VAL A 338 14.76 -21.72 15.60
N GLU A 339 15.36 -21.45 14.45
CA GLU A 339 16.62 -20.73 14.31
C GLU A 339 16.46 -19.45 13.47
N LYS A 340 15.38 -18.70 13.72
CA LYS A 340 14.96 -17.54 12.90
C LYS A 340 16.08 -16.53 12.61
N GLU A 341 17.02 -16.37 13.54
CA GLU A 341 18.16 -15.44 13.43
C GLU A 341 19.18 -15.86 12.35
N LYS A 342 19.21 -17.14 11.95
CA LYS A 342 20.13 -17.66 10.93
C LYS A 342 19.61 -17.51 9.51
N TYR A 343 18.33 -17.20 9.33
CA TYR A 343 17.68 -17.17 8.03
C TYR A 343 17.29 -15.76 7.62
N THR A 344 17.37 -15.52 6.32
CA THR A 344 16.86 -14.30 5.69
C THR A 344 15.33 -14.28 5.70
N PHE A 345 14.75 -13.09 5.55
CA PHE A 345 13.30 -12.92 5.53
C PHE A 345 12.64 -13.77 4.42
N TYR A 346 13.29 -13.85 3.25
CA TYR A 346 12.83 -14.66 2.13
C TYR A 346 12.79 -16.16 2.47
N GLU A 347 13.83 -16.70 3.10
CA GLU A 347 13.88 -18.14 3.48
C GLU A 347 12.79 -18.49 4.49
N LEU A 348 12.53 -17.60 5.46
CA LEU A 348 11.43 -17.74 6.42
C LEU A 348 10.06 -17.74 5.73
N GLN A 349 9.86 -16.84 4.77
CA GLN A 349 8.64 -16.82 3.96
C GLN A 349 8.50 -18.10 3.13
N LYS A 350 9.58 -18.56 2.48
CA LYS A 350 9.59 -19.77 1.66
C LYS A 350 9.27 -21.03 2.46
N SER A 351 9.86 -21.18 3.66
CA SER A 351 9.54 -22.26 4.60
C SER A 351 8.07 -22.24 5.04
N THR A 352 7.53 -21.04 5.28
CA THR A 352 6.11 -20.87 5.63
C THR A 352 5.19 -21.17 4.46
N TYR A 353 5.57 -20.75 3.26
CA TYR A 353 4.86 -21.03 2.04
C TYR A 353 4.81 -22.53 1.75
N ARG A 354 5.95 -23.23 1.88
CA ARG A 354 6.05 -24.70 1.77
C ARG A 354 5.03 -25.39 2.68
N ARG A 355 5.05 -25.12 3.99
CA ARG A 355 4.10 -25.73 4.94
C ARG A 355 2.65 -25.47 4.58
N ASN A 356 2.33 -24.27 4.10
CA ASN A 356 0.99 -23.95 3.65
C ASN A 356 0.60 -24.72 2.39
N ILE A 357 1.51 -24.88 1.42
CA ILE A 357 1.24 -25.65 0.21
C ILE A 357 1.11 -27.15 0.53
N MET A 358 2.01 -27.73 1.33
CA MET A 358 1.94 -29.14 1.77
C MET A 358 0.63 -29.48 2.51
N ARG A 359 -0.05 -28.48 3.07
CA ARG A 359 -1.38 -28.66 3.70
C ARG A 359 -2.55 -28.52 2.74
N ASN A 360 -2.36 -27.85 1.61
CA ASN A 360 -3.43 -27.38 0.72
C ASN A 360 -3.34 -27.91 -0.71
N THR A 361 -2.29 -28.65 -1.05
CA THR A 361 -2.13 -29.39 -2.31
C THR A 361 -1.71 -30.80 -1.95
N GLU A 362 -2.40 -31.81 -2.46
CA GLU A 362 -2.18 -33.20 -2.06
C GLU A 362 -1.29 -33.94 -3.05
N THR A 363 -1.34 -33.62 -4.35
CA THR A 363 -0.68 -34.45 -5.38
C THR A 363 0.49 -33.78 -6.09
N ILE A 364 0.66 -32.45 -5.92
CA ILE A 364 1.65 -31.66 -6.65
C ILE A 364 3.07 -32.21 -6.47
N GLN A 365 3.45 -32.65 -5.27
CA GLN A 365 4.76 -33.24 -5.02
C GLN A 365 4.96 -34.54 -5.82
N SER A 366 3.97 -35.43 -5.81
CA SER A 366 4.01 -36.69 -6.57
C SER A 366 4.11 -36.44 -8.08
N ARG A 367 3.36 -35.46 -8.59
CA ARG A 367 3.36 -35.08 -10.01
C ARG A 367 4.73 -34.54 -10.43
N LEU A 368 5.29 -33.65 -9.62
CA LEU A 368 6.62 -33.07 -9.85
C LEU A 368 7.69 -34.16 -9.87
N LEU A 369 7.63 -35.11 -8.92
CA LEU A 369 8.57 -36.22 -8.85
C LEU A 369 8.53 -37.13 -10.09
N GLN A 370 7.34 -37.44 -10.61
CA GLN A 370 7.19 -38.25 -11.83
C GLN A 370 7.75 -37.55 -13.06
N VAL A 371 7.44 -36.26 -13.23
CA VAL A 371 7.99 -35.46 -14.34
C VAL A 371 9.52 -35.44 -14.28
N ILE A 372 10.10 -35.25 -13.10
CA ILE A 372 11.56 -35.28 -12.90
C ILE A 372 12.15 -36.65 -13.27
N ARG A 373 11.53 -37.75 -12.81
CA ARG A 373 11.99 -39.11 -13.12
C ARG A 373 11.94 -39.37 -14.62
N LYS A 374 10.86 -38.96 -15.30
CA LYS A 374 10.71 -39.09 -16.76
C LYS A 374 11.79 -38.29 -17.49
N LEU A 375 12.01 -37.02 -17.13
CA LEU A 375 13.06 -36.18 -17.74
C LEU A 375 14.47 -36.74 -17.51
N LYS A 376 14.75 -37.30 -16.32
CA LYS A 376 16.03 -37.95 -16.02
C LYS A 376 16.23 -39.28 -16.78
N SER A 377 15.15 -40.01 -17.08
CA SER A 377 15.23 -41.26 -17.85
C SER A 377 15.47 -41.05 -19.34
N GLU A 378 15.14 -39.88 -19.87
CA GLU A 378 15.26 -39.58 -21.29
C GLU A 378 16.64 -39.01 -21.63
N GLN A 379 17.43 -39.78 -22.38
CA GLN A 379 18.81 -39.42 -22.74
C GLN A 379 18.92 -38.09 -23.50
N ARG A 380 17.91 -37.72 -24.29
CA ARG A 380 17.91 -36.43 -25.02
C ARG A 380 17.97 -35.21 -24.09
N PHE A 381 17.58 -35.33 -22.83
CA PHE A 381 17.62 -34.23 -21.85
C PHE A 381 18.85 -34.26 -20.94
N GLU A 382 19.81 -35.16 -21.18
CA GLU A 382 21.02 -35.32 -20.36
C GLU A 382 21.77 -34.00 -20.14
N LYS A 383 21.83 -33.15 -21.17
CA LYS A 383 22.41 -31.79 -21.10
C LYS A 383 21.80 -30.94 -19.98
N TYR A 384 20.53 -31.12 -19.62
CA TYR A 384 19.81 -30.31 -18.63
C TYR A 384 19.72 -30.96 -17.26
N HIS A 385 20.24 -32.19 -17.08
CA HIS A 385 20.13 -32.91 -15.79
C HIS A 385 20.77 -32.14 -14.63
N TYR A 386 21.78 -31.30 -14.89
CA TYR A 386 22.42 -30.45 -13.88
C TYR A 386 21.47 -29.39 -13.28
N LEU A 387 20.39 -29.02 -13.98
CA LEU A 387 19.38 -28.08 -13.48
C LEU A 387 18.34 -28.77 -12.59
N ILE A 388 18.29 -30.10 -12.57
CA ILE A 388 17.27 -30.86 -11.85
C ILE A 388 17.84 -31.33 -10.50
N PRO A 389 17.64 -30.57 -9.41
CA PRO A 389 18.14 -30.96 -8.09
C PRO A 389 17.56 -32.31 -7.64
N GLU A 390 18.22 -32.91 -6.67
CA GLU A 390 17.67 -34.07 -5.99
C GLU A 390 16.37 -33.68 -5.27
N PHE A 391 15.38 -34.56 -5.38
CA PHE A 391 14.04 -34.31 -4.88
C PHE A 391 13.42 -35.61 -4.42
N GLU A 392 13.00 -35.64 -3.16
CA GLU A 392 12.37 -36.78 -2.54
C GLU A 392 10.93 -36.43 -2.12
N PHE A 393 10.09 -37.46 -2.06
CA PHE A 393 8.73 -37.33 -1.58
C PHE A 393 8.74 -37.17 -0.06
N ASP A 394 7.95 -36.25 0.46
CA ASP A 394 7.83 -35.97 1.90
C ASP A 394 6.37 -36.13 2.31
N ASP A 395 6.07 -37.17 3.06
CA ASP A 395 4.73 -37.44 3.56
C ASP A 395 4.39 -36.53 4.76
N PHE A 396 4.20 -35.24 4.45
CA PHE A 396 3.95 -34.20 5.44
C PHE A 396 2.64 -34.46 6.20
N ASP A 397 2.76 -34.96 7.44
CA ASP A 397 1.66 -35.33 8.33
C ASP A 397 0.64 -36.31 7.70
N GLY A 398 1.05 -37.19 6.77
CA GLY A 398 0.14 -38.13 6.11
C GLY A 398 -0.80 -37.50 5.06
N ARG A 399 -0.55 -36.25 4.65
CA ARG A 399 -1.45 -35.48 3.78
C ARG A 399 -1.11 -35.53 2.31
N GLN A 400 0.14 -35.87 1.97
CA GLN A 400 0.56 -35.94 0.57
C GLN A 400 0.12 -37.28 -0.02
N LYS A 401 -0.38 -37.25 -1.25
CA LYS A 401 -0.90 -38.42 -1.95
C LYS A 401 -0.05 -38.70 -3.18
N HIS A 402 0.19 -39.98 -3.40
CA HIS A 402 0.65 -40.43 -4.71
C HIS A 402 -0.49 -40.28 -5.71
N PHE A 403 -0.14 -39.78 -6.88
CA PHE A 403 -1.02 -39.59 -8.03
C PHE A 403 -0.27 -40.07 -9.23
N ASP A 404 -0.84 -40.97 -10.03
CA ASP A 404 -0.17 -41.50 -11.22
C ASP A 404 -0.52 -40.64 -12.44
N LEU A 405 0.49 -40.01 -13.05
CA LEU A 405 0.34 -39.26 -14.29
C LEU A 405 0.46 -40.19 -15.49
N GLU A 406 -0.50 -40.13 -16.40
CA GLU A 406 -0.36 -40.69 -17.74
C GLU A 406 0.53 -39.78 -18.59
N ILE A 407 1.86 -39.84 -18.37
CA ILE A 407 2.85 -39.09 -19.15
C ILE A 407 3.27 -39.95 -20.35
N THR A 408 2.52 -39.85 -21.44
CA THR A 408 2.85 -40.50 -22.73
C THR A 408 4.01 -39.80 -23.43
#